data_AF-A0A9E3V143-F1
#
_entry.id   AF-A0A9E3V143-F1
#
_cell.length_a   1.000
_cell.length_b   1.000
_cell.length_c   1.000
_cell.angle_alpha   90.00
_cell.angle_beta   90.00
_cell.angle_gamma   90.00
#
_symmetry.space_group_name_H-M   'P 1'
#
loop_
_entity.id
_entity.type
_entity.pdbx_description
1 polymer ?
#
loop_
_entity_poly.entity_id
_entity_poly.type
_entity_poly.pdbx_seq_one_letter_code
_entity_poly.pdbx_strand_id
1 'polypeptide(L)'
;MTTVGVRVPPPLRKRLDEEAKRRGVTISQCFRQLAEEALNDEKNRLLMEAVQDVKQFLLLMDRRWKTGLVALLVDAGKASPDEAEAFVREDLS
;
A
#
# COMPACT_ATOMS: atom_id res chain seq x y z
N MET A 1 -16.92 -14.58 23.81
CA MET A 1 -15.63 -14.05 24.31
C MET A 1 -14.60 -15.15 24.13
N THR A 2 -13.61 -14.98 23.26
CA THR A 2 -12.61 -16.02 22.99
C THR A 2 -11.41 -15.82 23.92
N THR A 3 -11.08 -16.82 24.71
CA THR A 3 -9.91 -16.81 25.59
C THR A 3 -8.73 -17.42 24.87
N VAL A 4 -7.61 -16.70 24.80
CA VAL A 4 -6.37 -17.17 24.17
C VAL A 4 -5.28 -17.20 25.24
N GLY A 5 -4.71 -18.38 25.48
CA GLY A 5 -3.57 -18.56 26.38
C GLY A 5 -2.26 -18.56 25.58
N VAL A 6 -1.33 -17.68 25.95
CA VAL A 6 -0.01 -17.57 25.29
C VAL A 6 1.09 -17.74 26.32
N ARG A 7 2.09 -18.57 26.02
CA ARG A 7 3.32 -18.66 26.83
C ARG A 7 4.29 -17.59 26.36
N VAL A 8 4.62 -16.66 27.25
CA VAL A 8 5.55 -15.57 26.99
C VAL A 8 6.86 -15.84 27.74
N PRO A 9 8.03 -15.81 27.06
CA PRO A 9 9.33 -15.94 27.70
C PRO A 9 9.52 -14.94 28.86
N PRO A 10 10.22 -15.31 29.95
CA PRO A 10 10.42 -14.44 31.11
C PRO A 10 10.90 -13.00 30.79
N PRO A 11 11.89 -12.76 29.89
CA PRO A 11 12.32 -11.40 29.60
C PRO A 11 11.23 -10.57 28.89
N LEU A 12 10.44 -11.19 28.02
CA LEU A 12 9.34 -10.51 27.33
C LEU A 12 8.15 -10.26 28.27
N ARG A 13 7.92 -11.17 29.22
CA ARG A 13 6.89 -10.99 30.24
C ARG A 13 7.19 -9.81 31.17
N LYS A 14 8.46 -9.62 31.55
CA LYS A 14 8.88 -8.45 32.34
C LYS A 14 8.63 -7.14 31.58
N ARG A 15 9.02 -7.08 30.31
CA ARG A 15 8.77 -5.93 29.44
C ARG A 15 7.28 -5.64 29.27
N LEU A 16 6.47 -6.68 29.10
CA LEU A 16 5.01 -6.53 28.97
C LEU A 16 4.37 -6.00 30.26
N ASP A 17 4.86 -6.43 31.43
CA ASP A 17 4.40 -5.93 32.73
C ASP A 17 4.79 -4.46 32.95
N GLU A 18 6.02 -4.08 32.61
CA GLU A 18 6.47 -2.68 32.63
C GLU A 18 5.62 -1.80 31.70
N GLU A 19 5.33 -2.29 30.50
CA GLU A 19 4.50 -1.59 29.52
C GLU A 19 3.04 -1.47 29.98
N ALA A 20 2.46 -2.52 30.55
CA ALA A 20 1.11 -2.51 31.11
C ALA A 20 0.99 -1.47 32.24
N LYS A 21 2.00 -1.41 33.12
CA LYS A 21 2.10 -0.38 34.17
C LYS A 21 2.19 1.02 33.59
N ARG A 22 3.04 1.23 32.57
CA ARG A 22 3.20 2.51 31.88
C ARG A 22 1.89 3.01 31.27
N ARG A 23 1.10 2.10 30.69
CA ARG A 23 -0.18 2.39 30.04
C ARG A 23 -1.37 2.42 31.02
N GLY A 24 -1.18 2.04 32.30
CA GLY A 24 -2.25 2.00 33.30
C GLY A 24 -3.31 0.94 33.04
N VAL A 25 -2.95 -0.17 32.38
CA VAL A 25 -3.88 -1.26 32.01
C VAL A 25 -3.42 -2.61 32.55
N THR A 26 -4.28 -3.62 32.50
CA THR A 26 -3.87 -5.00 32.85
C THR A 26 -2.92 -5.59 31.81
N ILE A 27 -2.09 -6.56 32.20
CA ILE A 27 -1.17 -7.27 31.29
C ILE A 27 -1.93 -7.85 30.08
N SER A 28 -3.10 -8.45 30.29
CA SER A 28 -3.91 -9.03 29.22
C SER A 28 -4.46 -7.98 28.25
N GLN A 29 -4.86 -6.80 28.75
CA GLN A 29 -5.30 -5.68 27.92
C GLN A 29 -4.11 -5.09 27.14
N CYS A 30 -2.96 -4.91 27.79
CA CYS A 30 -1.75 -4.44 27.14
C CYS A 30 -1.34 -5.37 26.00
N PHE A 31 -1.36 -6.69 26.23
CA PHE A 31 -1.04 -7.68 25.21
C PHE A 31 -2.00 -7.61 24.02
N ARG A 32 -3.30 -7.47 24.29
CA ARG A 32 -4.32 -7.30 23.24
C ARG A 32 -4.08 -6.05 22.42
N GLN A 33 -3.85 -4.90 23.07
CA GLN A 33 -3.60 -3.64 22.39
C GLN A 33 -2.35 -3.71 21.51
N LEU A 34 -1.25 -4.25 22.02
CA LEU A 34 -0.02 -4.42 21.23
C LEU A 34 -0.22 -5.37 20.04
N ALA A 35 -1.00 -6.43 20.21
CA ALA A 35 -1.34 -7.33 19.12
C ALA A 35 -2.23 -6.65 18.06
N GLU A 36 -3.20 -5.83 18.49
CA GLU A 36 -4.06 -5.04 17.59
C GLU A 36 -3.25 -3.97 16.84
N GLU A 37 -2.34 -3.27 17.53
CA GLU A 37 -1.38 -2.32 16.95
C GLU A 37 -0.55 -3.00 15.85
N ALA A 38 0.11 -4.11 16.17
CA ALA A 38 0.93 -4.85 15.22
C ALA A 38 0.13 -5.38 14.01
N LEU A 39 -1.10 -5.87 14.24
CA LEU A 39 -1.97 -6.33 13.16
C LEU A 39 -2.45 -5.18 12.27
N ASN A 40 -2.71 -4.01 12.85
CA ASN A 40 -3.10 -2.82 12.09
C ASN A 40 -1.93 -2.27 11.29
N ASP A 41 -0.71 -2.26 11.86
CA ASP A 41 0.50 -1.87 11.15
C ASP A 41 0.76 -2.78 9.94
N GLU A 42 0.60 -4.09 10.11
CA GLU A 42 0.76 -5.05 9.00
C GLU A 42 -0.33 -4.88 7.93
N LYS A 43 -1.60 -4.67 8.35
CA LYS A 43 -2.68 -4.35 7.40
C LYS A 43 -2.40 -3.07 6.63
N ASN A 44 -1.91 -2.03 7.31
CA ASN A 44 -1.56 -0.76 6.70
C ASN A 44 -0.39 -0.94 5.73
N ARG A 45 0.62 -1.73 6.08
CA ARG A 45 1.75 -2.07 5.19
C ARG A 45 1.25 -2.76 3.92
N LEU A 46 0.45 -3.81 4.04
CA LEU A 46 -0.13 -4.53 2.90
C LEU A 46 -1.02 -3.64 2.04
N LEU A 47 -1.81 -2.76 2.65
CA LEU A 47 -2.63 -1.79 1.93
C LEU A 47 -1.76 -0.81 1.13
N MET A 48 -0.68 -0.30 1.72
CA MET A 48 0.25 0.60 1.04
C MET A 48 0.97 -0.09 -0.13
N GLU A 49 1.34 -1.36 0.01
CA GLU A 49 1.88 -2.18 -1.08
C GLU A 49 0.87 -2.32 -2.22
N ALA A 50 -0.39 -2.66 -1.91
CA ALA A 50 -1.44 -2.76 -2.92
C ALA A 50 -1.71 -1.42 -3.63
N VAL A 51 -1.70 -0.30 -2.90
CA VAL A 51 -1.82 1.05 -3.49
C VAL A 51 -0.66 1.34 -4.44
N GLN A 52 0.56 0.95 -4.07
CA GLN A 52 1.74 1.13 -4.90
C GLN A 52 1.66 0.30 -6.19
N ASP A 53 1.19 -0.95 -6.10
CA ASP A 53 0.97 -1.82 -7.26
C ASP A 53 -0.09 -1.24 -8.22
N VAL A 54 -1.21 -0.76 -7.68
CA VAL A 54 -2.25 -0.09 -8.49
C VAL A 54 -1.69 1.16 -9.18
N LYS A 55 -0.87 1.95 -8.48
CA LYS A 55 -0.22 3.12 -9.08
C LYS A 55 0.70 2.74 -10.23
N GLN A 56 1.50 1.68 -10.08
CA GLN A 56 2.36 1.18 -11.16
C GLN A 56 1.55 0.67 -12.35
N PHE A 57 0.45 -0.06 -12.08
CA PHE A 57 -0.45 -0.52 -13.12
C PHE A 57 -1.09 0.64 -13.90
N LEU A 58 -1.53 1.69 -13.20
CA LEU A 58 -2.10 2.89 -13.84
C LEU A 58 -1.07 3.61 -14.71
N LEU A 59 0.19 3.75 -14.26
CA LEU A 59 1.26 4.34 -15.08
C LEU A 59 1.58 3.50 -16.32
N LEU A 60 1.55 2.17 -16.19
CA LEU A 60 1.75 1.27 -17.32
C LEU A 60 0.62 1.38 -18.34
N MET A 61 -0.63 1.39 -17.86
CA MET A 61 -1.80 1.63 -18.71
C MET A 61 -1.69 2.99 -19.38
N ASP A 62 -1.31 4.03 -18.63
CA ASP A 62 -1.14 5.39 -19.13
C ASP A 62 -0.20 5.42 -20.34
N ARG A 63 0.98 4.83 -20.17
CA ARG A 63 1.96 4.74 -21.24
C ARG A 63 1.44 3.95 -22.45
N ARG A 64 0.78 2.82 -22.23
CA ARG A 64 0.32 1.94 -23.32
C ARG A 64 -0.76 2.58 -24.17
N TRP A 65 -1.75 3.24 -23.56
CA TRP A 65 -2.81 3.87 -24.34
C TRP A 65 -2.27 5.06 -25.13
N LYS A 66 -1.35 5.85 -24.55
CA LYS A 66 -0.64 6.94 -25.24
C LYS A 66 0.11 6.44 -26.47
N THR A 67 0.89 5.35 -26.34
CA THR A 67 1.56 4.72 -27.49
C THR A 67 0.58 4.20 -28.53
N GLY A 68 -0.52 3.56 -28.10
CA GLY A 68 -1.56 3.08 -29.00
C GLY A 68 -2.24 4.21 -29.77
N LEU A 69 -2.49 5.35 -29.12
CA LEU A 69 -3.10 6.51 -29.74
C LEU A 69 -2.19 7.14 -30.80
N VAL A 70 -0.88 7.26 -30.53
CA VAL A 70 0.10 7.69 -31.55
C VAL A 70 0.01 6.80 -32.78
N ALA A 71 0.05 5.47 -32.59
CA ALA A 71 -0.02 4.51 -33.70
C ALA A 71 -1.34 4.66 -34.50
N LEU A 72 -2.48 4.80 -33.83
CA LEU A 72 -3.77 4.99 -34.48
C LEU A 72 -3.86 6.29 -35.29
N LEU A 73 -3.31 7.40 -34.77
CA LEU A 73 -3.31 8.68 -35.47
C LEU A 73 -2.45 8.64 -36.75
N VAL A 74 -1.29 7.99 -36.67
CA VAL A 74 -0.38 7.80 -37.80
C VAL A 74 -0.99 6.86 -38.85
N ASP A 75 -1.50 5.70 -38.45
CA ASP A 75 -2.10 4.72 -39.36
C ASP A 75 -3.35 5.27 -40.06
N ALA A 76 -4.13 6.12 -39.38
CA ALA A 76 -5.28 6.80 -39.97
C ALA A 76 -4.90 7.97 -40.89
N GLY A 77 -3.61 8.29 -41.03
CA GLY A 77 -3.10 9.42 -41.80
C GLY A 77 -3.57 10.78 -41.25
N LYS A 78 -3.88 10.86 -39.95
CA LYS A 78 -4.38 12.07 -39.30
C LYS A 78 -3.28 13.01 -38.82
N ALA A 79 -2.08 12.49 -38.61
CA ALA A 79 -0.91 13.23 -38.18
C ALA A 79 0.36 12.51 -38.63
N SER A 80 1.46 13.26 -38.80
CA SER A 80 2.80 12.66 -38.84
C SER A 80 3.19 12.10 -37.46
N PRO A 81 4.20 11.21 -37.37
CA PRO A 81 4.64 10.66 -36.09
C PRO A 81 5.00 11.74 -35.05
N ASP A 82 5.72 12.78 -35.47
CA ASP A 82 6.15 13.87 -34.59
C ASP A 82 4.96 14.71 -34.08
N GLU A 83 3.95 14.96 -34.93
CA GLU A 83 2.73 15.66 -34.54
C GLU A 83 1.86 14.84 -33.58
N ALA A 84 1.74 13.53 -33.81
CA ALA A 84 0.99 12.63 -32.96
C ALA A 84 1.63 12.49 -31.56
N GLU A 85 2.96 12.42 -31.49
CA GLU A 85 3.70 12.41 -30.23
C GLU A 85 3.58 13.74 -29.48
N ALA A 86 3.65 14.88 -30.20
CA ALA A 86 3.47 16.20 -29.61
C ALA A 86 2.06 16.36 -29.00
N PHE A 87 1.02 15.95 -29.74
CA PHE A 87 -0.36 15.95 -29.25
C PHE A 87 -0.53 15.14 -27.97
N VAL A 88 -0.01 13.91 -27.94
CA VAL A 88 -0.09 13.05 -26.76
C VAL A 88 0.69 13.59 -25.56
N ARG A 89 1.79 14.32 -25.80
CA ARG A 89 2.57 14.95 -24.73
C ARG A 89 1.89 16.22 -24.19
N GLU A 90 1.20 16.98 -25.03
CA GLU A 90 0.72 18.32 -24.67
C GLU A 90 -0.73 18.30 -24.16
N ASP A 91 -1.60 17.48 -24.75
CA ASP A 91 -3.03 17.47 -24.44
C ASP A 91 -3.47 16.33 -23.51
N LEU A 92 -2.59 15.36 -23.26
CA LEU A 92 -2.91 14.12 -22.54
C LEU A 92 -1.98 13.83 -21.34
N SER A 93 -1.17 14.81 -20.94
CA SER A 93 -0.25 14.73 -19.79
C SER A 93 -0.91 15.08 -18.45
#